data_AF-A0A1M5JN77-F1
#
_entry.id   AF-A0A1M5JN77-F1
#
_cell.length_a   1.000
_cell.length_b   1.000
_cell.length_c   1.000
_cell.angle_alpha   90.00
_cell.angle_beta   90.00
_cell.angle_gamma   90.00
#
_symmetry.space_group_name_H-M   'P 1'
#
loop_
_entity.id
_entity.type
_entity.pdbx_description
1 polymer ?
#
loop_
_entity_poly.entity_id
_entity_poly.type
_entity_poly.pdbx_seq_one_letter_code
_entity_poly.pdbx_strand_id
1 'polypeptide(L)' 'MKFIIKDPLDQSPLELTGKPENYHGDPAIRVYFPGMDSFLMVENDGEWVVVDEDDLNPKLLSAITDQLKSRGRYS' A
#
# COMPACT_ATOMS: atom_id res chain seq x y z
N MET A 1 5.17 5.82 7.55
CA MET A 1 4.72 6.92 6.66
C MET A 1 3.21 7.04 6.70
N LYS A 2 2.66 8.25 6.64
CA LYS A 2 1.22 8.47 6.44
C LYS A 2 0.97 9.04 5.06
N PHE A 3 -0.10 8.61 4.40
CA PHE A 3 -0.49 9.11 3.09
C PHE A 3 -2.01 9.02 2.92
N ILE A 4 -2.55 9.89 2.08
CA ILE A 4 -3.98 9.94 1.80
C ILE A 4 -4.16 9.51 0.35
N ILE A 5 -5.06 8.57 0.12
CA ILE A 5 -5.50 8.19 -1.22
C ILE A 5 -6.97 8.55 -1.38
N LYS A 6 -7.46 8.58 -2.63
CA LYS A 6 -8.90 8.60 -2.89
C LYS A 6 -9.39 7.17 -3.00
N ASP A 7 -10.40 6.82 -2.20
CA ASP A 7 -11.04 5.53 -2.32
C ASP A 7 -11.68 5.40 -3.73
N PRO A 8 -11.41 4.34 -4.49
CA PRO A 8 -11.97 4.16 -5.83
C PRO A 8 -13.48 3.86 -5.85
N LEU A 9 -14.09 3.49 -4.71
CA LEU A 9 -15.51 3.18 -4.61
C LEU A 9 -16.36 4.44 -4.41
N ASP A 10 -15.99 5.29 -3.45
CA ASP A 10 -16.80 6.46 -3.05
C ASP A 10 -16.07 7.80 -3.20
N GLN A 11 -14.81 7.79 -3.66
CA GLN A 11 -13.95 8.97 -3.81
C GLN A 11 -13.65 9.71 -2.50
N SER A 12 -13.96 9.10 -1.36
CA SER A 12 -13.63 9.67 -0.05
C SER A 12 -12.11 9.67 0.18
N PRO A 13 -11.58 10.64 0.95
CA PRO A 13 -10.19 10.62 1.35
C PRO A 13 -9.96 9.52 2.39
N LEU A 14 -9.10 8.57 2.05
CA LEU A 14 -8.74 7.46 2.93
C LEU A 14 -7.33 7.67 3.46
N GLU A 15 -7.23 7.84 4.79
CA GLU A 15 -5.94 8.00 5.46
C GLU A 15 -5.29 6.65 5.73
N LEU A 16 -4.19 6.38 5.04
CA LEU A 16 -3.43 5.15 5.19
C LEU A 16 -2.13 5.39 5.94
N THR A 17 -1.75 4.40 6.75
CA THR A 17 -0.45 4.37 7.40
C THR A 17 0.36 3.22 6.84
N GLY A 18 1.47 3.50 6.17
CA GLY A 18 2.45 2.50 5.77
C GLY A 18 3.54 2.36 6.84
N LYS A 19 3.85 1.15 7.29
CA LYS A 19 5.03 0.86 8.11
C LYS A 19 5.99 -0.02 7.33
N PRO A 20 7.30 0.32 7.29
CA PRO A 20 8.28 -0.60 6.72
C PRO A 20 8.28 -1.90 7.52
N GLU A 21 8.38 -3.00 6.82
CA GLU A 21 8.46 -4.36 7.35
C GLU A 21 9.50 -5.14 6.53
N ASN A 22 9.98 -6.26 7.05
CA ASN A 22 10.84 -7.17 6.30
C ASN A 22 10.06 -8.45 6.07
N TYR A 23 9.91 -8.84 4.81
CA TYR A 23 9.25 -10.07 4.43
C TYR A 23 10.28 -11.01 3.82
N HIS A 24 10.69 -12.05 4.56
CA HIS A 24 11.66 -13.06 4.10
C HIS A 24 13.00 -12.50 3.58
N GLY A 25 13.44 -11.33 4.06
CA GLY A 25 14.65 -10.66 3.59
C GLY A 25 14.38 -9.52 2.63
N ASP A 26 13.19 -9.46 2.03
CA ASP A 26 12.81 -8.43 1.06
C ASP A 26 12.21 -7.19 1.74
N PRO A 27 12.41 -5.98 1.16
CA PRO A 27 11.73 -4.78 1.58
C PRO A 27 10.22 -4.91 1.44
N ALA A 28 9.51 -4.73 2.55
CA ALA A 28 8.05 -4.76 2.58
C ALA A 28 7.49 -3.52 3.26
N ILE A 29 6.22 -3.24 3.00
CA ILE A 29 5.45 -2.18 3.64
C ILE A 29 4.10 -2.76 4.05
N ARG A 30 3.80 -2.71 5.35
CA ARG A 30 2.46 -2.98 5.86
C ARG A 30 1.62 -1.72 5.83
N VAL A 31 0.50 -1.78 5.13
CA VAL A 31 -0.45 -0.67 4.97
C VAL A 31 -1.65 -0.92 5.89
N TYR A 32 -1.91 0.04 6.77
CA TYR A 32 -3.02 0.02 7.73
C TYR A 32 -4.15 0.92 7.25
N PHE A 33 -5.35 0.36 7.19
CA PHE A 33 -6.58 1.10 6.95
C PHE A 33 -7.16 1.69 8.25
N PRO A 34 -7.85 2.85 8.18
CA PRO A 34 -8.52 3.42 9.33
C PRO A 34 -9.78 2.61 9.65
N GLY A 35 -9.73 1.81 10.71
CA GLY A 35 -10.87 1.03 11.20
C GLY A 35 -11.10 -0.33 10.54
N MET A 36 -10.14 -0.82 9.73
CA MET A 36 -10.18 -2.14 9.09
C MET A 36 -8.86 -2.90 9.28
N ASP A 37 -8.73 -4.02 8.59
CA ASP A 37 -7.52 -4.84 8.48
C ASP A 37 -6.32 -4.09 7.86
N SER A 38 -5.17 -4.72 7.98
CA SER A 38 -3.92 -4.27 7.35
C SER A 38 -3.44 -5.32 6.37
N PHE A 39 -2.78 -4.89 5.30
CA PHE A 39 -2.19 -5.80 4.32
C PHE A 39 -0.72 -5.45 4.11
N LEU A 40 0.07 -6.45 3.73
CA LEU A 40 1.49 -6.40 3.49
C LEU A 40 1.75 -6.38 1.99
N MET A 41 2.52 -5.39 1.58
CA MET A 41 3.02 -5.26 0.22
C MET A 41 4.52 -5.52 0.22
N VAL A 42 4.99 -6.33 -0.72
CA VAL A 42 6.42 -6.62 -0.93
C VAL A 42 6.82 -6.01 -2.27
N GLU A 43 7.98 -5.35 -2.31
CA GLU A 43 8.54 -4.87 -3.56
C GLU A 43 9.31 -6.01 -4.24
N ASN A 44 8.85 -6.41 -5.42
CA ASN A 44 9.49 -7.41 -6.27
C ASN A 44 9.71 -6.80 -7.66
N ASP A 45 10.97 -6.70 -8.08
CA ASP A 45 11.37 -6.12 -9.38
C ASP A 45 10.79 -4.71 -9.69
N GLY A 46 10.59 -3.89 -8.65
CA GLY A 46 10.01 -2.53 -8.77
C GLY A 46 8.49 -2.50 -8.89
N GLU A 47 7.84 -3.65 -8.73
CA GLU A 47 6.41 -3.79 -8.57
C GLU A 47 6.07 -4.12 -7.12
N TRP A 48 5.00 -3.52 -6.60
CA TRP A 48 4.53 -3.80 -5.25
C TRP A 48 3.40 -4.81 -5.33
N VAL A 49 3.57 -5.96 -4.68
CA VAL A 49 2.63 -7.08 -4.69
C VAL A 49 2.09 -7.31 -3.29
N VAL A 50 0.79 -7.52 -3.16
CA VAL A 50 0.16 -7.89 -1.88
C VAL A 50 0.37 -9.38 -1.62
N VAL A 51 0.78 -9.75 -0.41
CA VAL A 51 1.17 -11.14 -0.09
C VAL A 51 0.34 -11.79 1.01
N ASP A 52 -0.47 -11.03 1.76
CA ASP A 52 -1.27 -11.54 2.89
C ASP A 52 -2.77 -11.23 2.76
N GLU A 53 -3.20 -10.69 1.62
CA GLU A 53 -4.60 -10.35 1.34
C GLU A 53 -4.93 -10.58 -0.14
N ASP A 54 -5.91 -11.45 -0.41
CA ASP A 54 -6.33 -11.82 -1.77
C ASP A 54 -7.55 -11.02 -2.25
N ASP A 55 -8.35 -10.43 -1.34
CA ASP A 55 -9.61 -9.74 -1.65
C ASP A 55 -9.47 -8.21 -1.77
N LEU A 56 -8.25 -7.72 -2.00
CA LEU A 56 -8.02 -6.27 -2.16
C LEU A 56 -8.52 -5.78 -3.52
N ASN A 57 -9.31 -4.71 -3.53
CA ASN A 57 -9.79 -4.10 -4.76
C ASN A 57 -8.60 -3.64 -5.66
N PRO A 58 -8.49 -4.12 -6.92
CA PRO A 58 -7.34 -3.80 -7.79
C PRO A 58 -7.15 -2.30 -8.03
N LYS A 59 -8.24 -1.52 -8.05
CA LYS A 59 -8.17 -0.06 -8.22
C LYS A 59 -7.58 0.63 -6.99
N LEU A 60 -7.86 0.09 -5.81
CA LEU A 60 -7.34 0.58 -4.53
C LEU A 60 -5.84 0.30 -4.46
N LEU A 61 -5.44 -0.92 -4.85
CA LEU A 61 -4.04 -1.31 -4.95
C LEU A 61 -3.28 -0.35 -5.89
N SER A 62 -3.80 -0.09 -7.09
CA SER A 62 -3.19 0.84 -8.05
C SER A 62 -2.96 2.22 -7.44
N ALA A 63 -3.97 2.79 -6.77
CA ALA A 63 -3.87 4.11 -6.14
C ALA A 63 -2.80 4.15 -5.03
N ILE A 64 -2.65 3.06 -4.28
CA ILE A 64 -1.62 2.93 -3.25
C ILE A 64 -0.24 2.80 -3.89
N THR A 65 -0.08 1.94 -4.89
CA THR A 65 1.20 1.74 -5.59
C THR A 65 1.67 3.00 -6.30
N ASP A 66 0.77 3.77 -6.91
CA ASP A 66 1.13 5.04 -7.56
C ASP A 66 1.67 6.04 -6.54
N GLN A 67 1.06 6.08 -5.36
CA GLN A 67 1.48 6.98 -4.30
C GLN A 67 2.78 6.53 -3.61
N LEU A 68 3.00 5.23 -3.49
CA LEU A 68 4.28 4.68 -3.01
C LEU A 68 5.41 4.93 -4.02
N LYS A 69 5.17 4.68 -5.33
CA LYS A 69 6.12 4.96 -6.41
C LYS A 69 6.47 6.45 -6.49
N SER A 70 5.49 7.33 -6.32
CA SER A 70 5.71 8.78 -6.29
C SER A 70 6.65 9.20 -5.14
N ARG A 71 6.63 8.48 -4.01
CA ARG A 71 7.46 8.79 -2.84
C ARG A 71 8.83 8.10 -2.87
N GLY A 72 8.93 6.89 -3.43
CA GLY A 72 10.20 6.16 -3.56
C GLY A 72 11.18 6.75 -4.58
N ARG A 73 10.69 7.58 -5.52
CA ARG A 73 11.54 8.22 -6.54
C ARG A 73 12.23 9.52 -6.12
N TYR A 74 11.98 10.02 -4.91
CA TYR A 74 12.53 11.29 -4.40
C TYR A 74 13.34 11.14 -3.10
N SER A 75 14.01 10.00 -2.91
CA SER A 75 15.03 9.83 -1.86
C SER A 75 16.42 9.70 -2.46
#